data_AF-A0A1F5R483-F1
#
_entry.id   AF-A0A1F5R483-F1
#
_cell.length_a   1.000
_cell.length_b   1.000
_cell.length_c   1.000
_cell.angle_alpha   90.00
_cell.angle_beta   90.00
_cell.angle_gamma   90.00
#
_symmetry.space_group_name_H-M   'P 1'
#
loop_
_entity.id
_entity.type
_entity.pdbx_description
1 polymer ?
#
loop_
_entity_poly.entity_id
_entity_poly.type
_entity_poly.pdbx_seq_one_letter_code
_entity_poly.pdbx_strand_id
1 'polypeptide(L)'
;MGIRRITQVAVAGGGLMNSPGKELGPPDIAGMMTFTTQYRNFNVFWKDAEGQPVSVSYIGEYAFTKDGYCEKPIFWLQNNLGAPGLSYTAPAEKSKCTAVSGSGKIVTFQIRGEPPVVTFEGDKLTAEAEGLFVDHRERVK
;
A
#
# COMPACT_ATOMS: atom_id res chain seq x y z
N MET A 1 -5.32 -20.64 0.73
CA MET A 1 -5.68 -19.97 2.00
C MET A 1 -6.39 -18.68 1.64
N GLY A 2 -7.73 -18.68 1.72
CA GLY A 2 -8.54 -17.49 1.45
C GLY A 2 -8.72 -16.70 2.73
N ILE A 3 -8.55 -15.39 2.66
CA ILE A 3 -8.65 -14.50 3.82
C ILE A 3 -9.79 -13.52 3.57
N ARG A 4 -10.74 -13.46 4.50
CA ARG A 4 -11.77 -12.41 4.57
C ARG A 4 -11.64 -11.64 5.89
N ARG A 5 -11.84 -10.32 5.76
CA ARG A 5 -11.76 -9.20 6.72
C ARG A 5 -10.36 -8.74 7.14
N ILE A 6 -9.93 -7.68 6.49
CA ILE A 6 -8.92 -6.73 6.98
C ILE A 6 -9.69 -5.59 7.64
N THR A 7 -9.41 -5.30 8.91
CA THR A 7 -9.76 -4.01 9.49
C THR A 7 -8.72 -3.04 8.97
N GLN A 8 -9.07 -2.32 7.90
CA GLN A 8 -8.25 -1.24 7.37
C GLN A 8 -8.73 0.04 8.04
N VAL A 9 -7.87 0.71 8.80
CA VAL A 9 -8.13 2.07 9.28
C VAL A 9 -7.14 2.96 8.54
N ALA A 10 -7.61 3.63 7.49
CA ALA A 10 -6.82 4.63 6.79
C ALA A 10 -7.22 6.02 7.30
N VAL A 11 -6.34 6.64 8.07
CA VAL A 11 -6.46 8.07 8.41
C VAL A 11 -5.83 8.85 7.26
N ALA A 12 -6.64 9.33 6.31
CA ALA A 12 -6.13 10.19 5.25
C ALA A 12 -5.84 11.59 5.81
N GLY A 13 -4.57 11.86 6.12
CA GLY A 13 -4.08 13.19 6.47
C GLY A 13 -3.48 13.86 5.25
N GLY A 14 -4.17 14.85 4.68
CA GLY A 14 -3.73 15.56 3.46
C GLY A 14 -3.92 14.69 2.21
N GLY A 15 -3.30 14.96 1.07
CA GLY A 15 -3.72 14.61 -0.30
C GLY A 15 -4.04 13.18 -0.81
N LEU A 16 -4.77 12.31 -0.09
CA LEU A 16 -5.70 11.38 -0.78
C LEU A 16 -7.03 12.08 -1.03
N MET A 17 -7.08 13.05 -1.95
CA MET A 17 -8.24 13.93 -2.30
C MET A 17 -9.55 13.64 -1.54
N ASN A 18 -9.50 13.96 -0.26
CA ASN A 18 -10.56 14.16 0.67
C ASN A 18 -10.02 15.30 1.52
N SER A 19 -10.84 16.32 1.70
CA SER A 19 -10.64 17.43 2.61
C SER A 19 -9.80 17.00 3.85
N PRO A 20 -8.81 17.80 4.30
CA PRO A 20 -7.88 17.40 5.34
C PRO A 20 -8.58 16.72 6.53
N GLY A 21 -8.17 15.49 6.85
CA GLY A 21 -8.52 14.82 8.12
C GLY A 21 -9.72 13.86 8.09
N LYS A 22 -10.08 13.26 6.94
CA LYS A 22 -11.13 12.22 6.92
C LYS A 22 -10.54 10.83 7.16
N GLU A 23 -10.94 10.19 8.25
CA GLU A 23 -10.71 8.77 8.48
C GLU A 23 -11.64 7.93 7.59
N LEU A 24 -11.07 6.93 6.90
CA LEU A 24 -11.79 5.94 6.11
C LEU A 24 -11.68 4.58 6.80
N GLY A 25 -12.83 3.95 7.01
CA GLY A 25 -12.93 2.57 7.48
C GLY A 25 -13.97 1.81 6.66
N PRO A 26 -14.11 0.48 6.87
CA PRO A 26 -15.14 -0.29 6.21
C PRO A 26 -16.55 0.28 6.48
N PRO A 27 -17.43 0.37 5.45
CA PRO A 27 -17.27 -0.16 4.10
C PRO A 27 -16.68 0.84 3.07
N ASP A 28 -16.32 2.06 3.49
CA ASP A 28 -15.93 3.16 2.58
C ASP A 28 -14.55 2.95 1.92
N ILE A 29 -13.74 2.09 2.52
CA ILE A 29 -12.49 1.57 1.95
C ILE A 29 -12.45 0.06 2.08
N ALA A 30 -11.96 -0.60 1.04
CA ALA A 30 -11.70 -2.03 1.04
C ALA A 30 -10.30 -2.27 0.50
N GLY A 31 -9.49 -3.03 1.25
CA GLY A 31 -8.15 -3.38 0.85
C GLY A 31 -7.79 -4.80 1.22
N MET A 32 -6.95 -5.40 0.39
CA MET A 32 -6.35 -6.71 0.61
C MET A 32 -4.86 -6.66 0.34
N MET A 33 -4.07 -7.18 1.27
CA MET A 33 -2.63 -7.33 1.10
C MET A 33 -2.23 -8.74 1.49
N THR A 34 -1.33 -9.34 0.72
CA THR A 34 -0.76 -10.65 1.04
C THR A 34 0.72 -10.64 0.71
N PHE A 35 1.51 -11.19 1.64
CA PHE A 35 2.90 -11.56 1.41
C PHE A 35 3.00 -13.08 1.45
N THR A 36 3.57 -13.66 0.40
CA THR A 36 4.03 -15.05 0.35
C THR A 36 5.55 -15.06 0.38
N THR A 37 6.20 -16.22 0.33
CA THR A 37 7.68 -16.27 0.31
C THR A 37 8.30 -15.49 -0.85
N GLN A 38 7.61 -15.36 -1.99
CA GLN A 38 8.16 -14.77 -3.22
C GLN A 38 7.36 -13.57 -3.74
N TYR A 39 6.08 -13.50 -3.41
CA TYR A 39 5.16 -12.54 -4.03
C TYR A 39 4.45 -11.68 -3.01
N ARG A 40 4.30 -10.40 -3.36
CA ARG A 40 3.37 -9.47 -2.73
C ARG A 40 2.18 -9.27 -3.65
N ASN A 41 0.98 -9.34 -3.07
CA ASN A 41 -0.26 -8.93 -3.70
C ASN A 41 -0.85 -7.76 -2.90
N PHE A 42 -1.30 -6.73 -3.61
CA PHE A 42 -1.93 -5.57 -2.99
C PHE A 42 -3.11 -5.10 -3.83
N ASN A 43 -4.26 -4.94 -3.20
CA ASN A 43 -5.46 -4.40 -3.79
C ASN A 43 -6.06 -3.38 -2.81
N VAL A 44 -6.49 -2.24 -3.32
CA VAL A 44 -7.23 -1.26 -2.52
C VAL A 44 -8.22 -0.53 -3.42
N PHE A 45 -9.41 -0.26 -2.88
CA PHE A 45 -10.49 0.46 -3.53
C PHE A 45 -11.17 1.39 -2.53
N TRP A 46 -11.48 2.60 -2.96
CA TRP A 46 -12.32 3.55 -2.25
C TRP A 46 -13.02 4.46 -3.26
N LYS A 47 -13.86 5.37 -2.75
CA LYS A 47 -14.40 6.49 -3.53
C LYS A 47 -13.78 7.80 -3.07
N ASP A 48 -13.41 8.67 -4.00
CA ASP A 48 -12.98 10.03 -3.68
C ASP A 48 -14.14 10.91 -3.21
N ALA A 49 -13.86 12.19 -2.93
CA ALA A 49 -14.85 13.15 -2.44
C ALA A 49 -16.03 13.35 -3.40
N GLU A 50 -15.78 13.23 -4.71
CA GLU A 50 -16.76 13.33 -5.79
C GLU A 50 -17.50 12.00 -6.05
N GLY A 51 -17.17 10.95 -5.28
CA GLY A 51 -17.77 9.62 -5.39
C GLY A 51 -17.21 8.78 -6.54
N GLN A 52 -16.15 9.23 -7.21
CA GLN A 52 -15.50 8.47 -8.27
C GLN A 52 -14.66 7.33 -7.69
N PRO A 53 -14.64 6.17 -8.37
CA PRO A 53 -13.85 5.04 -7.92
C PRO A 53 -12.35 5.33 -8.04
N VAL A 54 -11.59 5.05 -6.99
CA VAL A 54 -10.12 5.06 -6.99
C VAL A 54 -9.63 3.69 -6.55
N SER A 55 -8.63 3.15 -7.25
CA SER A 55 -8.11 1.83 -6.89
C SER A 55 -6.69 1.59 -7.38
N VAL A 56 -6.01 0.66 -6.70
CA VAL A 56 -4.77 0.03 -7.16
C VAL A 56 -4.87 -1.48 -6.98
N SER A 57 -4.40 -2.21 -7.97
CA SER A 57 -4.17 -3.65 -7.94
C SER A 57 -2.76 -3.94 -8.43
N TYR A 58 -2.01 -4.70 -7.64
CA TYR A 58 -0.59 -4.94 -7.83
C TYR A 58 -0.22 -6.37 -7.46
N ILE A 59 0.61 -6.97 -8.32
CA ILE A 59 1.34 -8.21 -8.03
C ILE A 59 2.81 -7.96 -8.37
N GLY A 60 3.70 -8.32 -7.47
CA GLY A 60 5.12 -8.33 -7.75
C GLY A 60 5.87 -9.41 -7.00
N GLU A 61 7.01 -9.79 -7.56
CA GLU A 61 8.04 -10.49 -6.81
C GLU A 61 8.65 -9.51 -5.80
N TYR A 62 9.00 -10.01 -4.62
CA TYR A 62 9.78 -9.23 -3.67
C TYR A 62 10.85 -10.09 -3.00
N ALA A 63 11.91 -9.43 -2.53
CA ALA A 63 12.92 -10.04 -1.71
C ALA A 63 13.50 -9.05 -0.71
N PHE A 64 13.81 -9.55 0.49
CA PHE A 64 14.75 -8.89 1.39
C PHE A 64 16.14 -9.41 1.06
N THR A 65 17.03 -8.51 0.65
CA THR A 65 18.40 -8.80 0.23
C THR A 65 19.39 -8.02 1.08
N LYS A 66 20.70 -8.21 0.86
CA LYS A 66 21.74 -7.37 1.46
C LYS A 66 21.61 -5.88 1.07
N ASP A 67 21.01 -5.60 -0.09
CA ASP A 67 20.81 -4.25 -0.63
C ASP A 67 19.46 -3.66 -0.16
N GLY A 68 18.74 -4.39 0.71
CA GLY A 68 17.46 -4.00 1.30
C GLY A 68 16.26 -4.67 0.65
N TYR A 69 15.12 -3.97 0.61
CA TYR A 69 13.86 -4.47 0.09
C TYR A 69 13.74 -4.14 -1.40
N CYS A 70 13.55 -5.16 -2.22
CA CYS A 70 13.45 -5.05 -3.67
C CYS A 70 12.12 -5.63 -4.15
N GLU A 71 11.48 -4.95 -5.10
CA GLU A 71 10.28 -5.44 -5.78
C GLU A 71 10.51 -5.52 -7.28
N LYS A 72 9.81 -6.43 -7.95
CA LYS A 72 9.71 -6.47 -9.40
C LYS A 72 8.24 -6.62 -9.78
N PRO A 73 7.64 -5.60 -10.43
CA PRO A 73 6.25 -5.68 -10.88
C PRO A 73 6.03 -6.83 -11.86
N ILE A 74 4.96 -7.60 -11.62
CA ILE A 74 4.41 -8.59 -12.56
C ILE A 74 3.11 -8.04 -13.15
N PHE A 75 2.26 -7.44 -12.31
CA PHE A 75 0.99 -6.85 -12.70
C PHE A 75 0.78 -5.53 -11.99
N TRP A 76 0.24 -4.55 -12.72
CA TRP A 76 -0.18 -3.26 -12.20
C TRP A 76 -1.47 -2.85 -12.88
N LEU A 77 -2.41 -2.36 -12.09
CA LEU A 77 -3.59 -1.66 -12.56
C LEU A 77 -3.91 -0.56 -11.54
N GLN A 78 -3.94 0.68 -12.00
CA GLN A 78 -4.44 1.79 -11.21
C GLN A 78 -5.65 2.42 -11.91
N ASN A 79 -6.57 2.96 -11.12
CA ASN A 79 -7.73 3.72 -11.58
C ASN A 79 -7.78 5.04 -10.82
N ASN A 80 -7.81 6.17 -11.55
CA ASN A 80 -7.95 7.51 -10.99
C ASN A 80 -6.93 7.84 -9.88
N LEU A 81 -5.75 7.20 -9.88
CA LEU A 81 -4.69 7.46 -8.91
C LEU A 81 -3.58 8.30 -9.57
N GLY A 82 -3.55 9.58 -9.23
CA GLY A 82 -2.61 10.57 -9.78
C GLY A 82 -2.95 11.07 -11.20
N ALA A 83 -3.66 10.28 -11.99
CA ALA A 83 -4.20 10.69 -13.29
C ALA A 83 -5.58 10.04 -13.54
N PRO A 84 -6.49 10.72 -14.27
CA PRO A 84 -7.78 10.14 -14.62
C PRO A 84 -7.68 8.87 -15.48
N GLY A 85 -8.59 7.93 -15.24
CA GLY A 85 -8.73 6.70 -16.01
C GLY A 85 -7.88 5.53 -15.51
N LEU A 86 -7.86 4.47 -16.32
CA LEU A 86 -7.13 3.23 -16.05
C LEU A 86 -5.70 3.31 -16.62
N SER A 87 -4.74 2.78 -15.87
CA SER A 87 -3.37 2.58 -16.34
C SER A 87 -2.80 1.24 -15.89
N TYR A 88 -2.16 0.54 -16.82
CA TYR A 88 -1.43 -0.71 -16.59
C TYR A 88 0.09 -0.51 -16.45
N THR A 89 0.54 0.74 -16.52
CA THR A 89 1.96 1.06 -16.46
C THR A 89 2.40 1.21 -15.01
N ALA A 90 3.25 0.29 -14.54
CA ALA A 90 3.87 0.40 -13.23
C ALA A 90 4.86 1.58 -13.18
N PRO A 91 5.04 2.23 -12.01
CA PRO A 91 6.06 3.25 -11.83
C PRO A 91 7.48 2.73 -12.17
N ALA A 92 8.27 3.50 -12.92
CA ALA A 92 9.60 3.07 -13.36
C ALA A 92 10.56 2.74 -12.19
N GLU A 93 10.41 3.48 -11.08
CA GLU A 93 11.24 3.31 -9.88
C GLU A 93 10.95 2.02 -9.11
N LYS A 94 9.85 1.34 -9.41
CA LYS A 94 9.34 0.18 -8.64
C LYS A 94 10.28 -1.02 -8.63
N SER A 95 11.12 -1.14 -9.67
CA SER A 95 12.12 -2.22 -9.79
C SER A 95 13.42 -1.96 -9.02
N LYS A 96 13.54 -0.85 -8.29
CA LYS A 96 14.73 -0.51 -7.49
C LYS A 96 14.58 -1.00 -6.06
N CYS A 97 15.70 -1.38 -5.46
CA CYS A 97 15.75 -1.69 -4.04
C CYS A 97 15.73 -0.42 -3.19
N THR A 98 15.26 -0.56 -1.95
CA THR A 98 15.30 0.47 -0.93
C THR A 98 15.99 -0.04 0.32
N ALA A 99 16.68 0.84 1.05
CA ALA A 99 17.26 0.47 2.32
C ALA A 99 16.15 0.06 3.31
N VAL A 100 16.46 -0.95 4.12
CA VAL A 100 15.60 -1.41 5.22
C VAL A 100 16.26 -0.98 6.51
N SER A 101 15.47 -0.38 7.40
CA SER A 101 15.88 -0.02 8.75
C SER A 101 14.95 -0.69 9.77
N GLY A 102 15.33 -0.64 11.04
CA GLY A 102 14.54 -1.20 12.13
C GLY A 102 15.39 -2.03 13.09
N SER A 103 14.76 -2.49 14.17
CA SER A 103 15.39 -3.32 15.19
C SER A 103 14.37 -4.28 15.80
N GLY A 104 14.84 -5.47 16.20
CA GLY A 104 13.97 -6.49 16.79
C GLY A 104 12.85 -6.91 15.83
N LYS A 105 11.60 -6.61 16.19
CA LYS A 105 10.39 -6.95 15.42
C LYS A 105 9.91 -5.83 14.51
N ILE A 106 10.65 -4.71 14.46
CA ILE A 106 10.31 -3.53 13.66
C ILE A 106 11.14 -3.57 12.38
N VAL A 107 10.46 -3.43 11.24
CA VAL A 107 11.08 -3.35 9.90
C VAL A 107 10.43 -2.20 9.14
N THR A 108 11.24 -1.25 8.69
CA THR A 108 10.78 -0.03 7.99
C THR A 108 11.49 0.12 6.66
N PHE A 109 10.76 0.46 5.60
CA PHE A 109 11.31 0.72 4.28
C PHE A 109 10.34 1.52 3.38
N GLN A 110 10.88 2.26 2.41
CA GLN A 110 10.10 2.97 1.40
C GLN A 110 9.65 2.05 0.27
N ILE A 111 8.38 2.06 -0.11
CA ILE A 111 7.99 1.40 -1.36
C ILE A 111 8.41 2.29 -2.54
N ARG A 112 9.37 1.83 -3.35
CA ARG A 112 9.86 2.63 -4.48
C ARG A 112 8.77 2.84 -5.52
N GLY A 113 8.68 4.06 -6.06
CA GLY A 113 7.65 4.42 -7.05
C GLY A 113 6.25 4.61 -6.47
N GLU A 114 6.08 4.45 -5.15
CA GLU A 114 4.84 4.79 -4.44
C GLU A 114 5.16 5.78 -3.31
N PRO A 115 4.19 6.59 -2.86
CA PRO A 115 4.41 7.55 -1.78
C PRO A 115 4.81 6.95 -0.40
N PRO A 116 4.24 5.82 0.08
CA PRO A 116 4.34 5.49 1.50
C PRO A 116 5.67 4.84 1.93
N VAL A 117 6.12 5.23 3.13
CA VAL A 117 7.00 4.44 3.97
C VAL A 117 6.17 3.39 4.70
N VAL A 118 6.62 2.13 4.68
CA VAL A 118 5.95 1.04 5.37
C VAL A 118 6.76 0.61 6.57
N THR A 119 6.08 0.47 7.71
CA THR A 119 6.63 -0.09 8.94
C THR A 119 5.81 -1.32 9.36
N PHE A 120 6.49 -2.44 9.53
CA PHE A 120 5.96 -3.64 10.17
C PHE A 120 6.36 -3.68 11.63
N GLU A 121 5.42 -4.00 12.50
CA GLU A 121 5.66 -4.29 13.92
C GLU A 121 4.87 -5.55 14.31
N GLY A 122 5.55 -6.71 14.26
CA GLY A 122 4.89 -8.00 14.48
C GLY A 122 3.78 -8.26 13.46
N ASP A 123 2.54 -8.35 13.94
CA ASP A 123 1.34 -8.57 13.10
C ASP A 123 0.69 -7.27 12.60
N LYS A 124 1.31 -6.12 12.85
CA LYS A 124 0.81 -4.81 12.43
C LYS A 124 1.63 -4.24 11.28
N LEU A 125 0.97 -3.51 10.39
CA LEU A 125 1.57 -2.73 9.32
C LEU A 125 1.01 -1.31 9.38
N THR A 126 1.90 -0.33 9.35
CA THR A 126 1.57 1.08 9.12
C THR A 126 2.22 1.53 7.82
N ALA A 127 1.44 2.06 6.88
CA ALA A 127 1.93 2.70 5.67
C ALA A 127 1.62 4.18 5.72
N GLU A 128 2.64 5.02 5.74
CA GLU A 128 2.51 6.46 5.89
C GLU A 128 3.08 7.17 4.68
N ALA A 129 2.27 8.02 4.06
CA ALA A 129 2.71 8.99 3.07
C ALA A 129 2.46 10.39 3.66
N GLU A 130 3.54 11.10 3.98
CA GLU A 130 3.49 12.39 4.66
C GLU A 130 2.56 13.37 3.93
N GLY A 131 1.61 13.94 4.67
CA GLY A 131 0.65 14.87 4.12
C GLY A 131 -0.27 14.26 3.06
N LEU A 132 -0.35 12.93 2.93
CA LEU A 132 -1.34 12.22 2.12
C LEU A 132 -2.21 11.25 2.95
N PHE A 133 -1.60 10.32 3.69
CA PHE A 133 -2.33 9.34 4.50
C PHE A 133 -1.46 8.55 5.48
N VAL A 134 -2.13 7.95 6.46
CA VAL A 134 -1.63 6.86 7.30
C VAL A 134 -2.60 5.69 7.21
N ASP A 135 -2.14 4.53 6.75
CA ASP A 135 -2.92 3.30 6.59
C ASP A 135 -2.47 2.26 7.62
N HIS A 136 -3.36 1.91 8.54
CA HIS A 136 -3.13 0.89 9.56
C HIS A 136 -3.79 -0.43 9.16
N ARG A 137 -3.01 -1.51 9.21
CA ARG A 137 -3.45 -2.86 8.93
C ARG A 137 -2.97 -3.82 10.01
N GLU A 138 -3.78 -4.84 10.24
CA GLU A 138 -3.42 -5.96 11.09
C GLU A 138 -3.53 -7.27 10.31
N ARG A 139 -2.67 -8.23 10.65
CA ARG A 139 -2.71 -9.57 10.08
C ARG A 139 -4.03 -10.24 10.45
N VAL A 140 -4.68 -10.83 9.44
CA VAL A 140 -5.86 -11.67 9.67
C VAL A 140 -5.42 -13.00 10.28
N LYS A 141 -6.10 -13.41 11.35
CA LYS A 141 -5.86 -14.66 12.06
C LYS A 141 -6.59 -15.83 11.42
#